data_AF-A0A9C6WFB9-F1
#
_entry.id   AF-A0A9C6WFB9-F1
#
_cell.length_a   1.000
_cell.length_b   1.000
_cell.length_c   1.000
_cell.angle_alpha   90.00
_cell.angle_beta   90.00
_cell.angle_gamma   90.00
#
_symmetry.space_group_name_H-M   'P 1'
#
loop_
_entity.id
_entity.type
_entity.pdbx_description
1 polymer ?
#
loop_
_entity_poly.entity_id
_entity_poly.type
_entity_poly.pdbx_seq_one_letter_code
_entity_poly.pdbx_strand_id
1 'polypeptide(L)'
;MRRFLINVVVILLAQQFSAAAAFMDELNSSDHRDLTGGGNVSLGGETGILLAEFVRFIGGTLQIIPLSREEYFTNVTVGDRMIDFGANMLPSTEAPTGISPLVIATKYCLVVPFERQVPLSKFCTVFFRIPTLNVVSIIILIVVALIKRFINPHKPIADIIYMSFQVHWGQAIPIRTINRMGIAEKILTICGLIFNLYITTILSCILATTLTTGNRMPEIIDIESFVANDISIMISENQMKELSQVDNIPVELSRRMFVVPQEILERHLNSLNDSYVYLMEPQRFAQMKFMQQRLRRPKLKMAPEPLCTLDLYLRLPIRQELSFLLVLTRFVQDATESGLREKWMQMGFEQLKQANMIRQAPYDPPSLRGLSLSFFTFGFQIYATGIILSLIVMLIECIYGYWLKRSNNYNNVIIV
;
A
#
# COMPACT_ATOMS: atom_id res chain seq x y z
N MET A 1 5.96 -15.97 58.32
CA MET A 1 5.65 -15.01 57.25
C MET A 1 4.18 -15.19 56.89
N ARG A 2 3.27 -14.34 57.40
CA ARG A 2 1.84 -14.41 57.07
C ARG A 2 1.67 -13.91 55.63
N ARG A 3 1.33 -14.79 54.70
CA ARG A 3 0.84 -14.39 53.37
C ARG A 3 -0.50 -13.70 53.59
N PHE A 4 -0.53 -12.37 53.46
CA PHE A 4 -1.79 -11.66 53.31
C PHE A 4 -2.34 -12.07 51.94
N LEU A 5 -3.51 -12.72 51.91
CA LEU A 5 -4.24 -13.00 50.68
C LEU A 5 -4.79 -11.67 50.17
N ILE A 6 -4.10 -11.06 49.21
CA ILE A 6 -4.57 -9.87 48.50
C ILE A 6 -5.34 -10.40 47.29
N ASN A 7 -6.67 -10.29 47.34
CA ASN A 7 -7.53 -10.50 46.17
C ASN A 7 -7.51 -9.22 45.35
N VAL A 8 -7.15 -9.33 44.07
CA VAL A 8 -7.15 -8.25 43.11
C VAL A 8 -8.24 -8.51 42.08
N VAL A 9 -9.18 -7.58 41.96
CA VAL A 9 -10.27 -7.66 40.98
C VAL A 9 -9.93 -6.82 39.75
N VAL A 10 -9.86 -7.47 38.60
CA VAL A 10 -9.55 -6.87 37.30
C VAL A 10 -10.71 -7.04 36.34
N ILE A 11 -11.07 -5.96 35.66
CA ILE A 11 -12.12 -5.98 34.63
C ILE A 11 -11.53 -5.84 33.23
N LEU A 12 -12.16 -6.51 32.27
CA LEU A 12 -11.76 -6.49 30.86
C LEU A 12 -12.95 -6.24 29.93
N LEU A 13 -12.75 -5.40 28.91
CA LEU A 13 -13.69 -5.26 27.79
C LEU A 13 -13.60 -6.47 26.88
N ALA A 14 -14.71 -7.17 26.70
CA ALA A 14 -14.74 -8.39 25.89
C ALA A 14 -14.33 -8.23 24.41
N GLN A 15 -14.24 -7.01 23.87
CA GLN A 15 -14.07 -6.74 22.43
C GLN A 15 -13.01 -5.68 22.06
N GLN A 16 -11.94 -5.50 22.85
CA GLN A 16 -10.88 -4.57 22.48
C GLN A 16 -9.64 -5.29 21.91
N PHE A 17 -9.57 -5.36 20.58
CA PHE A 17 -8.42 -5.91 19.84
C PHE A 17 -7.33 -4.85 19.63
N SER A 18 -6.64 -4.45 20.69
CA SER A 18 -5.41 -3.67 20.60
C SER A 18 -4.27 -4.42 21.29
N ALA A 19 -3.06 -4.35 20.73
CA ALA A 19 -1.87 -5.00 21.29
C ALA A 19 -1.52 -4.51 22.70
N ALA A 20 -1.84 -3.25 22.99
CA ALA A 20 -1.68 -2.62 24.29
C ALA A 20 -2.86 -2.90 25.22
N ALA A 21 -4.00 -3.35 24.69
CA ALA A 21 -5.17 -3.72 25.48
C ALA A 21 -5.07 -5.18 25.92
N ALA A 22 -5.69 -5.49 27.04
CA ALA A 22 -5.85 -6.87 27.45
C ALA A 22 -7.00 -7.51 26.67
N PHE A 23 -6.83 -8.76 26.26
CA PHE A 23 -7.89 -9.56 25.65
C PHE A 23 -8.12 -10.84 26.44
N MET A 24 -9.30 -11.43 26.31
CA MET A 24 -9.60 -12.73 26.92
C MET A 24 -9.39 -13.84 25.91
N ASP A 25 -8.76 -14.93 26.35
CA ASP A 25 -8.71 -16.18 25.58
C ASP A 25 -9.00 -17.39 26.47
N GLU A 26 -9.69 -18.36 25.89
CA GLU A 26 -10.01 -19.65 26.50
C GLU A 26 -8.89 -20.63 26.13
N LEU A 27 -7.72 -20.44 26.75
CA LEU A 27 -6.53 -21.24 26.44
C LEU A 27 -6.65 -22.65 27.02
N ASN A 28 -6.66 -23.66 26.13
CA ASN A 28 -6.50 -25.07 26.48
C ASN A 28 -5.03 -25.50 26.68
N SER A 29 -4.09 -24.55 26.65
CA SER A 29 -2.64 -24.78 26.78
C SER A 29 -2.25 -25.03 28.23
N SER A 30 -1.54 -26.13 28.48
CA SER A 30 -1.08 -26.55 29.81
C SER A 30 -0.07 -25.60 30.46
N ASP A 31 0.63 -24.78 29.68
CA ASP A 31 1.76 -23.96 30.16
C ASP A 31 1.34 -22.63 30.79
N HIS A 32 0.06 -22.23 30.70
CA HIS A 32 -0.46 -20.94 31.23
C HIS A 32 -1.63 -21.10 32.20
N ARG A 33 -1.90 -22.31 32.68
CA ARG A 33 -2.95 -22.58 33.67
C ARG A 33 -2.77 -21.84 35.00
N ASP A 34 -1.56 -21.37 35.30
CA ASP A 34 -1.27 -20.64 36.54
C ASP A 34 -1.66 -19.15 36.49
N LEU A 35 -2.04 -18.62 35.33
CA LEU A 35 -2.50 -17.22 35.15
C LEU A 35 -4.03 -17.07 35.13
N THR A 36 -4.76 -18.17 35.32
CA THR A 36 -6.22 -18.15 35.34
C THR A 36 -6.73 -17.61 36.66
N GLY A 37 -7.54 -16.56 36.61
CA GLY A 37 -8.18 -15.97 37.78
C GLY A 37 -9.32 -16.81 38.34
N GLY A 38 -9.05 -18.06 38.71
CA GLY A 38 -10.02 -19.00 39.30
C GLY A 38 -11.09 -19.57 38.36
N GLY A 39 -11.04 -19.26 37.06
CA GLY A 39 -11.94 -19.80 36.02
C GLY A 39 -11.24 -20.05 34.68
N ASN A 40 -11.94 -20.56 33.66
CA ASN A 40 -11.41 -20.89 32.31
C ASN A 40 -10.87 -19.69 31.49
N VAL A 41 -10.69 -18.53 32.11
CA VAL A 41 -10.42 -17.27 31.44
C VAL A 41 -9.01 -16.79 31.78
N SER A 42 -8.23 -16.50 30.74
CA SER A 42 -6.88 -15.96 30.85
C SER A 42 -6.79 -14.56 30.24
N LEU A 43 -5.93 -13.73 30.81
CA LEU A 43 -5.69 -12.36 30.37
C LEU A 43 -4.45 -12.32 29.49
N GLY A 44 -4.61 -11.96 28.22
CA GLY A 44 -3.54 -11.84 27.24
C GLY A 44 -3.14 -10.39 26.94
N GLY A 45 -2.10 -10.23 26.12
CA GLY A 45 -1.62 -8.91 25.67
C GLY A 45 -0.64 -8.26 26.65
N GLU A 46 -0.05 -7.14 26.24
CA GLU A 46 1.00 -6.47 27.03
C GLU A 46 0.52 -6.09 28.44
N THR A 47 -0.60 -5.37 28.53
CA THR A 47 -1.17 -4.95 29.82
C THR A 47 -1.63 -6.15 30.64
N GLY A 48 -2.10 -7.21 29.97
CA GLY A 48 -2.58 -8.39 30.65
C GLY A 48 -1.52 -9.20 31.34
N ILE A 49 -0.44 -9.47 30.60
CA ILE A 49 0.75 -10.14 31.13
C ILE A 49 1.38 -9.30 32.23
N LEU A 50 1.43 -7.97 32.06
CA LEU A 50 1.95 -7.05 33.07
C LEU A 50 1.16 -7.13 34.39
N LEU A 51 -0.17 -7.08 34.33
CA LEU A 51 -1.02 -7.18 35.53
C LEU A 51 -0.89 -8.55 36.20
N ALA A 52 -0.88 -9.62 35.41
CA ALA A 52 -0.69 -10.98 35.88
C ALA A 52 0.65 -11.16 36.63
N GLU A 53 1.75 -10.69 36.04
CA GLU A 53 3.08 -10.76 36.66
C GLU A 53 3.20 -9.85 37.88
N PHE A 54 2.55 -8.69 37.89
CA PHE A 54 2.49 -7.84 39.07
C PHE A 54 1.77 -8.52 40.24
N VAL A 55 0.60 -9.14 39.99
CA VAL A 55 -0.14 -9.87 41.02
C VAL A 55 0.70 -11.03 41.57
N ARG A 56 1.44 -11.72 40.71
CA ARG A 56 2.39 -12.76 41.10
C ARG A 56 3.53 -12.21 41.96
N PHE A 57 4.08 -11.06 41.59
CA PHE A 57 5.17 -10.39 42.31
C PHE A 57 4.77 -10.02 43.76
N ILE A 58 3.53 -9.55 43.96
CA ILE A 58 3.01 -9.25 45.31
C ILE A 58 2.47 -10.49 46.06
N GLY A 59 2.46 -11.66 45.42
CA GLY A 59 1.91 -12.90 45.98
C GLY A 59 0.38 -12.88 46.16
N GLY A 60 -0.33 -12.13 45.33
CA GLY A 60 -1.79 -12.00 45.35
C GLY A 60 -2.50 -13.01 44.45
N THR A 61 -3.83 -12.90 44.41
CA THR A 61 -4.73 -13.68 43.55
C THR A 61 -5.49 -12.75 42.62
N LEU A 62 -5.60 -13.12 41.35
CA LEU A 62 -6.28 -12.34 40.33
C LEU A 62 -7.70 -12.88 40.12
N GLN A 63 -8.70 -12.01 40.06
CA GLN A 63 -10.07 -12.35 39.62
C GLN A 63 -10.43 -11.49 38.41
N ILE A 64 -10.81 -12.14 37.31
CA ILE A 64 -11.11 -11.48 36.03
C ILE A 64 -12.62 -11.40 35.84
N ILE A 65 -13.15 -10.20 35.59
CA ILE A 65 -14.57 -9.95 35.33
C ILE A 65 -14.72 -9.35 33.92
N PRO A 66 -15.27 -10.10 32.94
CA PRO A 66 -15.55 -9.54 31.64
C PRO A 66 -16.76 -8.61 31.70
N LEU A 67 -16.64 -7.41 31.13
CA LEU A 67 -17.73 -6.44 31.01
C LEU A 67 -17.94 -6.01 29.55
N SER A 68 -19.16 -5.56 29.25
CA SER A 68 -19.47 -4.87 27.99
C SER A 68 -18.84 -3.47 27.95
N ARG A 69 -18.82 -2.83 26.77
CA ARG A 69 -18.23 -1.49 26.60
C ARG A 69 -18.84 -0.46 27.53
N GLU A 70 -20.16 -0.38 27.53
CA GLU A 70 -20.88 0.60 28.34
C GLU A 70 -20.69 0.34 29.84
N GLU A 71 -20.80 -0.91 30.28
CA GLU A 71 -20.58 -1.31 31.67
C GLU A 71 -19.15 -1.05 32.15
N TYR A 72 -18.15 -1.25 31.28
CA TYR A 72 -16.77 -0.94 31.61
C TYR A 72 -16.60 0.55 31.88
N PHE A 73 -17.08 1.39 30.96
CA PHE A 73 -16.98 2.83 31.11
C PHE A 73 -17.71 3.30 32.37
N THR A 74 -18.94 2.84 32.62
CA THR A 74 -19.67 3.23 33.83
C THR A 74 -18.96 2.77 35.09
N ASN A 75 -18.52 1.51 35.16
CA ASN A 75 -17.99 0.96 36.42
C ASN A 75 -16.58 1.48 36.73
N VAL A 76 -15.77 1.72 35.70
CA VAL A 76 -14.42 2.27 35.84
C VAL A 76 -14.45 3.79 36.14
N THR A 77 -15.38 4.54 35.57
CA THR A 77 -15.47 6.00 35.78
C THR A 77 -16.25 6.39 37.03
N VAL A 78 -17.33 5.68 37.35
CA VAL A 78 -18.18 5.94 38.53
C VAL A 78 -17.54 5.40 39.83
N GLY A 79 -16.49 4.56 39.70
CA GLY A 79 -15.66 4.14 40.83
C GLY A 79 -16.36 3.14 41.74
N ASP A 80 -16.91 2.07 41.16
CA ASP A 80 -17.45 0.99 41.99
C ASP A 80 -16.33 0.39 42.84
N ARG A 81 -16.54 0.28 44.16
CA ARG A 81 -15.51 -0.06 45.15
C ARG A 81 -15.01 -1.51 45.05
N MET A 82 -15.58 -2.29 44.13
CA MET A 82 -15.21 -3.69 43.92
C MET A 82 -14.11 -3.88 42.87
N ILE A 83 -13.60 -2.81 42.25
CA ILE A 83 -12.68 -2.90 41.11
C ILE A 83 -11.35 -2.24 41.47
N ASP A 84 -10.26 -2.99 41.31
CA ASP A 84 -8.92 -2.48 41.60
C ASP A 84 -8.26 -1.93 40.32
N PHE A 85 -8.35 -2.68 39.22
CA PHE A 85 -7.77 -2.30 37.92
C PHE A 85 -8.75 -2.51 36.77
N GLY A 86 -8.75 -1.58 35.81
CA GLY A 86 -9.26 -1.86 34.47
C GLY A 86 -8.11 -2.27 33.56
N ALA A 87 -8.25 -3.40 32.87
CA ALA A 87 -7.20 -3.95 32.02
C ALA A 87 -7.04 -3.22 30.67
N ASN A 88 -8.00 -2.36 30.31
CA ASN A 88 -7.95 -1.56 29.09
C ASN A 88 -7.63 -0.11 29.39
N MET A 89 -6.68 0.43 28.63
CA MET A 89 -6.31 1.82 28.79
C MET A 89 -7.40 2.72 28.21
N LEU A 90 -7.63 3.82 28.93
CA LEU A 90 -8.60 4.85 28.55
C LEU A 90 -7.89 6.15 28.19
N PRO A 91 -8.41 6.94 27.25
CA PRO A 91 -7.87 8.26 26.99
C PRO A 91 -7.95 9.13 28.25
N SER A 92 -6.96 10.00 28.44
CA SER A 92 -6.81 10.83 29.63
C SER A 92 -7.99 11.78 29.89
N THR A 93 -8.82 12.03 28.87
CA THR A 93 -10.07 12.81 28.97
C THR A 93 -11.19 12.03 29.67
N GLU A 94 -11.18 10.70 29.57
CA GLU A 94 -12.22 9.81 30.07
C GLU A 94 -11.79 9.03 31.32
N ALA A 95 -10.47 8.91 31.55
CA ALA A 95 -9.94 8.24 32.73
C ALA A 95 -10.20 9.06 34.01
N PRO A 96 -10.62 8.43 35.13
CA PRO A 96 -10.80 9.13 36.40
C PRO A 96 -9.51 9.84 36.83
N THR A 97 -9.64 11.05 37.37
CA THR A 97 -8.53 11.97 37.69
C THR A 97 -7.64 11.41 38.81
N GLY A 98 -6.67 10.55 38.48
CA GLY A 98 -5.74 9.94 39.43
C GLY A 98 -4.37 9.65 38.83
N ILE A 99 -3.42 9.28 39.69
CA ILE A 99 -2.06 8.87 39.29
C ILE A 99 -2.17 7.50 38.61
N SER A 100 -1.91 7.45 37.30
CA SER A 100 -1.75 6.19 36.56
C SER A 100 -0.26 5.83 36.50
N PRO A 101 0.16 4.63 36.93
CA PRO A 101 1.53 4.15 36.84
C PRO A 101 1.93 3.85 35.39
N LEU A 102 0.96 3.67 34.50
CA LEU A 102 1.17 3.40 33.08
C LEU A 102 0.49 4.49 32.25
N VAL A 103 1.30 5.25 31.52
CA VAL A 103 0.83 6.26 30.57
C VAL A 103 1.50 5.98 29.24
N ILE A 104 0.70 5.86 28.18
CA ILE A 104 1.18 5.62 26.83
C ILE A 104 0.72 6.77 25.95
N ALA A 105 1.66 7.45 25.31
CA ALA A 105 1.34 8.38 24.23
C ALA A 105 0.93 7.58 22.98
N THR A 106 -0.21 7.93 22.41
CA THR A 106 -0.75 7.38 21.17
C THR A 106 -1.22 8.52 20.28
N LYS A 107 -1.36 8.25 18.99
CA LYS A 107 -1.97 9.19 18.04
C LYS A 107 -2.66 8.39 16.96
N TYR A 108 -3.69 8.94 16.33
CA TYR A 108 -4.28 8.30 15.16
C TYR A 108 -3.45 8.67 13.93
N CYS A 109 -2.91 7.68 13.25
CA CYS A 109 -2.19 7.86 11.99
C CYS A 109 -2.95 7.19 10.85
N LEU A 110 -2.83 7.75 9.65
CA LEU A 110 -3.26 7.05 8.45
C LEU A 110 -2.35 5.84 8.20
N VAL A 111 -2.95 4.70 7.89
CA VAL A 111 -2.28 3.50 7.41
C VAL A 111 -2.53 3.41 5.92
N VAL A 112 -1.46 3.61 5.16
CA VAL A 112 -1.47 3.73 3.71
C VAL A 112 -0.88 2.48 3.07
N PRO A 113 -1.22 2.18 1.81
CA PRO A 113 -0.52 1.15 1.04
C PRO A 113 0.99 1.43 0.97
N PHE A 114 1.82 0.40 1.19
CA PHE A 114 3.27 0.54 1.21
C PHE A 114 3.83 0.95 -0.15
N GLU A 115 3.44 0.21 -1.20
CA GLU A 115 3.77 0.48 -2.60
C GLU A 115 2.54 0.18 -3.46
N ARG A 116 2.04 1.18 -4.19
CA ARG A 116 1.03 0.95 -5.24
C ARG A 116 1.73 0.87 -6.58
N GLN A 117 1.58 -0.27 -7.24
CA GLN A 117 2.05 -0.44 -8.61
C GLN A 117 0.99 0.05 -9.57
N VAL A 118 1.42 0.78 -10.60
CA VAL A 118 0.55 1.08 -11.73
C VAL A 118 0.21 -0.24 -12.42
N PRO A 119 -1.07 -0.54 -12.70
CA PRO A 119 -1.43 -1.77 -13.37
C PRO A 119 -0.71 -1.87 -14.72
N LEU A 120 -0.11 -3.04 -14.99
CA LEU A 120 0.68 -3.31 -16.20
C LEU A 120 -0.09 -3.00 -17.50
N SER A 121 -1.41 -3.13 -17.50
CA SER A 121 -2.26 -2.77 -18.66
C SER A 121 -2.20 -1.28 -19.02
N LYS A 122 -1.98 -0.40 -18.03
CA LYS A 122 -1.83 1.04 -18.26
C LYS A 122 -0.39 1.46 -18.54
N PHE A 123 0.56 0.52 -18.51
CA PHE A 123 1.99 0.83 -18.70
C PHE A 123 2.25 1.54 -20.03
N CYS A 124 1.72 1.01 -21.14
CA CYS A 124 1.89 1.64 -22.45
C CYS A 124 1.38 3.08 -22.45
N THR A 125 0.19 3.33 -21.89
CA THR A 125 -0.37 4.69 -21.85
C THR A 125 0.48 5.67 -21.02
N VAL A 126 1.09 5.20 -19.92
CA VAL A 126 1.97 6.04 -19.09
C VAL A 126 3.30 6.29 -19.80
N PHE A 127 3.86 5.28 -20.47
CA PHE A 127 5.10 5.41 -21.22
C PHE A 127 4.96 6.35 -22.42
N PHE A 128 3.91 6.17 -23.23
CA PHE A 128 3.61 7.03 -24.38
C PHE A 128 3.21 8.46 -23.98
N ARG A 129 2.82 8.68 -22.71
CA ARG A 129 2.52 10.02 -22.18
C ARG A 129 3.75 10.90 -22.06
N ILE A 130 4.97 10.34 -22.06
CA ILE A 130 6.21 11.13 -22.09
C ILE A 130 6.33 11.75 -23.49
N PRO A 131 5.92 13.02 -23.70
CA PRO A 131 5.80 13.57 -25.04
C PRO A 131 7.18 13.83 -25.64
N THR A 132 8.21 13.98 -24.80
CA THR A 132 9.55 14.38 -25.21
C THR A 132 10.20 13.36 -26.13
N LEU A 133 10.15 12.06 -25.82
CA LEU A 133 10.79 11.04 -26.65
C LEU A 133 10.09 10.87 -28.00
N ASN A 134 8.76 10.81 -28.01
CA ASN A 134 7.99 10.67 -29.26
C ASN A 134 8.13 11.91 -30.15
N VAL A 135 8.07 13.11 -29.57
CA VAL A 135 8.25 14.37 -30.31
C VAL A 135 9.67 14.49 -30.85
N VAL A 136 10.69 14.18 -30.05
CA VAL A 136 12.10 14.19 -30.49
C VAL A 136 12.33 13.17 -31.60
N SER A 137 11.77 11.95 -31.49
CA SER A 137 11.83 10.93 -32.53
C SER A 137 11.23 11.42 -33.86
N ILE A 138 10.05 12.03 -33.83
CA ILE A 138 9.40 12.61 -35.02
C ILE A 138 10.22 13.75 -35.61
N ILE A 139 10.74 14.66 -34.77
CA ILE A 139 11.59 15.76 -35.24
C ILE A 139 12.84 15.22 -35.95
N ILE A 140 13.50 14.21 -35.36
CA ILE A 140 14.69 13.59 -35.96
C ILE A 140 14.34 12.93 -37.30
N LEU A 141 13.21 12.24 -37.40
CA LEU A 141 12.72 11.67 -38.66
C LEU A 141 12.57 12.75 -39.74
N ILE A 142 11.92 13.86 -39.41
CA ILE A 142 11.70 14.98 -40.34
C ILE A 142 13.03 15.59 -40.77
N VAL A 143 13.93 15.87 -39.82
CA VAL A 143 15.26 16.45 -40.11
C VAL A 143 16.08 15.53 -41.02
N VAL A 144 16.12 14.22 -40.74
CA VAL A 144 16.83 13.24 -41.58
C VAL A 144 16.22 13.16 -42.97
N ALA A 145 14.89 13.18 -43.09
CA ALA A 145 14.21 13.18 -44.38
C ALA A 145 14.52 14.45 -45.20
N LEU A 146 14.56 15.63 -44.56
CA LEU A 146 14.93 16.88 -45.19
C LEU A 146 16.39 16.87 -45.67
N ILE A 147 17.33 16.41 -44.83
CA ILE A 147 18.74 16.28 -45.20
C ILE A 147 18.88 15.36 -46.42
N LYS A 148 18.21 14.19 -46.43
CA LYS A 148 18.23 13.28 -47.59
C LYS A 148 17.63 13.92 -48.85
N ARG A 149 16.59 14.75 -48.71
CA ARG A 149 15.98 15.50 -49.81
C ARG A 149 16.93 16.54 -50.40
N PHE A 150 17.70 17.24 -49.56
CA PHE A 150 18.71 18.19 -50.02
C PHE A 150 19.88 17.50 -50.74
N ILE A 151 20.33 16.34 -50.25
CA ILE A 151 21.40 15.57 -50.88
C ILE A 151 20.96 15.00 -52.24
N ASN A 152 19.71 14.55 -52.36
CA ASN A 152 19.18 13.90 -53.57
C ASN A 152 17.82 14.49 -53.99
N PRO A 153 17.77 15.67 -54.64
CA PRO A 153 16.52 16.33 -55.00
C PRO A 153 15.68 15.56 -56.04
N HIS A 154 16.32 14.71 -56.85
CA HIS A 154 15.66 13.96 -57.92
C HIS A 154 14.92 12.70 -57.47
N LYS A 155 15.16 12.20 -56.24
CA LYS A 155 14.44 11.03 -55.73
C LYS A 155 13.00 11.41 -55.36
N PRO A 156 12.00 10.55 -55.61
CA PRO A 156 10.64 10.83 -55.20
C PRO A 156 10.56 10.94 -53.67
N ILE A 157 9.72 11.86 -53.18
CA ILE A 157 9.61 12.18 -51.75
C ILE A 157 9.17 10.96 -50.94
N ALA A 158 8.27 10.13 -51.50
CA ALA A 158 7.78 8.91 -50.85
C ALA A 158 8.91 7.93 -50.51
N ASP A 159 9.84 7.69 -51.43
CA ASP A 159 10.99 6.80 -51.21
C ASP A 159 11.92 7.32 -50.12
N ILE A 160 12.14 8.64 -50.08
CA ILE A 160 12.99 9.28 -49.05
C ILE A 160 12.36 9.14 -47.67
N ILE A 161 11.05 9.36 -47.56
CA ILE A 161 10.30 9.21 -46.32
C ILE A 161 10.31 7.75 -45.88
N TYR A 162 10.00 6.82 -46.80
CA TYR A 162 10.00 5.39 -46.51
C TYR A 162 11.36 4.90 -46.02
N MET A 163 12.44 5.23 -46.73
CA MET A 163 13.81 4.83 -46.34
C MET A 163 14.24 5.49 -45.03
N SER A 164 13.81 6.72 -44.75
CA SER A 164 14.08 7.38 -43.46
C SER A 164 13.31 6.72 -42.32
N PHE A 165 12.06 6.34 -42.56
CA PHE A 165 11.23 5.61 -41.61
C PHE A 165 11.79 4.21 -41.32
N GLN A 166 12.20 3.47 -42.35
CA GLN A 166 12.83 2.15 -42.18
C GLN A 166 14.06 2.19 -41.27
N VAL A 167 14.96 3.15 -41.50
CA VAL A 167 16.15 3.33 -40.65
C VAL A 167 15.76 3.73 -39.23
N HIS A 168 14.78 4.63 -39.09
CA HIS A 168 14.32 5.09 -37.78
C HIS A 168 13.69 3.96 -36.95
N TRP A 169 13.01 3.01 -37.59
CA TRP A 169 12.43 1.83 -36.95
C TRP A 169 13.39 0.64 -36.83
N GLY A 170 14.65 0.80 -37.24
CA GLY A 170 15.68 -0.26 -37.14
C GLY A 170 15.48 -1.41 -38.14
N GLN A 171 14.72 -1.20 -39.21
CA GLN A 171 14.58 -2.21 -40.26
C GLN A 171 15.85 -2.30 -41.11
N ALA A 172 16.26 -3.52 -41.45
CA ALA A 172 17.43 -3.76 -42.27
C ALA A 172 17.21 -3.25 -43.71
N ILE A 173 18.16 -2.46 -44.23
CA ILE A 173 18.14 -2.02 -45.62
C ILE A 173 18.83 -3.07 -46.49
N PRO A 174 18.25 -3.46 -47.64
CA PRO A 174 18.89 -4.36 -48.58
C PRO A 174 20.24 -3.80 -49.09
N ILE A 175 21.27 -4.65 -49.12
CA ILE A 175 22.63 -4.29 -49.59
C ILE A 175 22.63 -3.66 -50.99
N ARG A 176 21.76 -4.13 -51.89
CA ARG A 176 21.63 -3.59 -53.26
C ARG A 176 21.27 -2.10 -53.24
N THR A 177 20.40 -1.69 -52.32
CA THR A 177 19.96 -0.30 -52.19
C THR A 177 21.10 0.55 -51.63
N ILE A 178 21.80 0.06 -50.60
CA ILE A 178 22.96 0.75 -50.00
C ILE A 178 24.05 0.98 -51.05
N ASN A 179 24.36 -0.02 -51.88
CA ASN A 179 25.42 0.09 -52.88
C ASN A 179 25.16 1.20 -53.91
N ARG A 180 23.87 1.47 -54.23
CA ARG A 180 23.44 2.53 -55.15
C ARG A 180 23.40 3.93 -54.52
N MET A 181 23.54 4.04 -53.20
CA MET A 181 23.53 5.33 -52.50
C MET A 181 24.86 6.07 -52.64
N GLY A 182 24.79 7.40 -52.69
CA GLY A 182 25.98 8.25 -52.59
C GLY A 182 26.66 8.14 -51.22
N ILE A 183 27.93 8.55 -51.12
CA ILE A 183 28.73 8.42 -49.89
C ILE A 183 28.09 9.17 -48.71
N ALA A 184 27.59 10.39 -48.93
CA ALA A 184 26.90 11.17 -47.89
C ALA A 184 25.62 10.49 -47.37
N GLU A 185 24.84 9.86 -48.26
CA GLU A 185 23.62 9.13 -47.90
C GLU A 185 23.94 7.84 -47.14
N LYS A 186 25.05 7.17 -47.48
CA LYS A 186 25.57 6.01 -46.73
C LYS A 186 25.97 6.40 -45.31
N ILE A 187 26.73 7.48 -45.14
CA ILE A 187 27.15 7.96 -43.82
C ILE A 187 25.92 8.31 -42.96
N LEU A 188 24.97 9.08 -43.51
CA LEU A 188 23.75 9.45 -42.80
C LEU A 188 22.94 8.21 -42.36
N THR A 189 22.87 7.20 -43.23
CA THR A 189 22.17 5.94 -42.95
C THR A 189 22.86 5.15 -41.84
N ILE A 190 24.20 5.07 -41.84
CA ILE A 190 24.97 4.42 -40.77
C ILE A 190 24.80 5.17 -39.44
N CYS A 191 24.92 6.50 -39.45
CA CYS A 191 24.68 7.32 -38.26
C CYS A 191 23.27 7.13 -37.71
N GLY A 192 22.25 7.07 -38.58
CA GLY A 192 20.87 6.79 -38.20
C GLY A 192 20.69 5.41 -37.57
N LEU A 193 21.38 4.38 -38.08
CA LEU A 193 21.36 3.03 -37.52
C LEU A 193 22.01 2.98 -36.12
N ILE A 194 23.16 3.64 -35.95
CA ILE A 194 23.84 3.73 -34.63
C ILE A 194 22.95 4.46 -33.62
N PHE A 195 22.32 5.56 -34.04
CA PHE A 195 21.38 6.29 -33.20
C PHE A 195 20.17 5.43 -32.79
N ASN A 196 19.58 4.69 -33.74
CA ASN A 196 18.49 3.76 -33.44
C ASN A 196 18.93 2.66 -32.47
N LEU A 197 20.13 2.08 -32.65
CA LEU A 197 20.68 1.08 -31.72
C LEU A 197 20.80 1.64 -30.30
N TYR A 198 21.29 2.88 -30.16
CA TYR A 198 21.40 3.53 -28.86
C TYR A 198 20.02 3.74 -28.21
N ILE A 199 19.06 4.30 -28.95
CA ILE A 199 17.70 4.56 -28.44
C ILE A 199 16.98 3.26 -28.06
N THR A 200 17.02 2.23 -28.92
CA THR A 200 16.40 0.93 -28.64
C THR A 200 17.02 0.24 -27.43
N THR A 201 18.32 0.38 -27.21
CA THR A 201 19.00 -0.13 -26.01
C THR A 201 18.51 0.58 -24.75
N ILE A 202 18.44 1.92 -24.75
CA ILE A 202 17.91 2.71 -23.62
C ILE A 202 16.47 2.31 -23.33
N LEU A 203 15.61 2.25 -24.36
CA LEU A 203 14.21 1.87 -24.21
C LEU A 203 14.08 0.45 -23.64
N SER A 204 14.92 -0.48 -24.08
CA SER A 204 14.96 -1.86 -23.57
C SER A 204 15.39 -1.89 -22.09
N CYS A 205 16.38 -1.09 -21.70
CA CYS A 205 16.79 -0.94 -20.31
C CYS A 205 15.67 -0.38 -19.43
N ILE A 206 15.03 0.72 -19.86
CA ILE A 206 13.90 1.33 -19.12
C ILE A 206 12.76 0.33 -18.98
N LEU A 207 12.44 -0.40 -20.05
CA LEU A 207 11.40 -1.42 -20.03
C LEU A 207 11.76 -2.57 -19.07
N ALA A 208 12.99 -3.09 -19.15
CA ALA A 208 13.47 -4.16 -18.29
C ALA A 208 13.48 -3.72 -16.81
N THR A 209 13.95 -2.52 -16.50
CA THR A 209 13.89 -1.96 -15.15
C THR A 209 12.45 -1.83 -14.69
N THR A 210 11.56 -1.28 -15.52
CA THR A 210 10.16 -1.08 -15.12
C THR A 210 9.42 -2.40 -14.92
N LEU A 211 9.71 -3.43 -15.72
CA LEU A 211 9.12 -4.76 -15.55
C LEU A 211 9.68 -5.51 -14.32
N THR A 212 10.94 -5.26 -13.96
CA THR A 212 11.57 -5.92 -12.80
C THR A 212 11.26 -5.23 -11.48
N THR A 213 11.27 -3.90 -11.44
CA THR A 213 10.98 -3.12 -10.22
C THR A 213 9.51 -2.75 -10.07
N GLY A 214 8.74 -2.78 -11.16
CA GLY A 214 7.41 -2.20 -11.25
C GLY A 214 7.45 -0.69 -11.45
N ASN A 215 6.42 -0.12 -12.09
CA ASN A 215 6.20 1.32 -12.08
C ASN A 215 5.42 1.70 -10.82
N ARG A 216 6.02 2.52 -9.95
CA ARG A 216 5.45 2.87 -8.65
C ARG A 216 4.69 4.18 -8.73
N MET A 217 3.54 4.24 -8.09
CA MET A 217 2.86 5.51 -7.81
C MET A 217 3.68 6.32 -6.80
N PRO A 218 3.57 7.66 -6.82
CA PRO A 218 4.24 8.51 -5.84
C PRO A 218 3.80 8.14 -4.43
N GLU A 219 4.77 8.08 -3.53
CA GLU A 219 4.56 7.72 -2.14
C GLU A 219 3.65 8.74 -1.43
N ILE A 220 2.74 8.25 -0.59
CA ILE A 220 1.86 9.11 0.21
C ILE A 220 2.64 9.56 1.44
N ILE A 221 3.22 10.75 1.35
CA ILE A 221 3.98 11.40 2.42
C ILE A 221 3.14 12.54 3.02
N ASP A 222 2.59 13.39 2.15
CA ASP A 222 1.86 14.59 2.53
C ASP A 222 0.39 14.55 2.08
N ILE A 223 -0.40 15.51 2.57
CA ILE A 223 -1.81 15.70 2.20
C ILE A 223 -1.95 15.90 0.68
N GLU A 224 -1.05 16.64 0.04
CA GLU A 224 -1.06 16.84 -1.41
C GLU A 224 -0.85 15.54 -2.18
N SER A 225 0.13 14.74 -1.74
CA SER A 225 0.42 13.41 -2.30
C SER A 225 -0.75 12.44 -2.08
N PHE A 226 -1.47 12.57 -0.96
CA PHE A 226 -2.70 11.83 -0.71
C PHE A 226 -3.81 12.22 -1.69
N VAL A 227 -4.01 13.52 -1.91
CA VAL A 227 -4.98 14.03 -2.89
C VAL A 227 -4.66 13.52 -4.29
N ALA A 228 -3.39 13.51 -4.69
CA ALA A 228 -2.94 13.04 -6.01
C ALA A 228 -3.19 11.53 -6.26
N ASN A 229 -3.23 10.71 -5.21
CA ASN A 229 -3.35 9.24 -5.33
C ASN A 229 -4.80 8.71 -5.47
N ASP A 230 -5.81 9.58 -5.32
CA ASP A 230 -7.24 9.26 -5.43
C ASP A 230 -7.69 8.03 -4.62
N ILE A 231 -7.30 7.97 -3.34
CA ILE A 231 -7.67 6.90 -2.41
C ILE A 231 -8.65 7.41 -1.37
N SER A 232 -9.61 6.58 -0.98
CA SER A 232 -10.57 6.84 0.08
C SER A 232 -10.10 6.30 1.44
N ILE A 233 -10.45 7.00 2.51
CA ILE A 233 -10.16 6.62 3.90
C ILE A 233 -11.36 5.84 4.44
N MET A 234 -11.16 4.60 4.86
CA MET A 234 -12.19 3.78 5.49
C MET A 234 -12.11 3.93 7.02
N ILE A 235 -13.22 4.33 7.64
CA ILE A 235 -13.30 4.62 9.08
C ILE A 235 -14.55 3.94 9.66
N SER A 236 -14.48 3.43 10.89
CA SER A 236 -15.69 2.90 11.56
C SER A 236 -16.54 4.01 12.18
N GLU A 237 -17.83 3.73 12.43
CA GLU A 237 -18.70 4.66 13.14
C GLU A 237 -18.16 5.07 14.52
N ASN A 238 -17.55 4.13 15.24
CA ASN A 238 -16.92 4.38 16.54
C ASN A 238 -15.71 5.31 16.42
N GLN A 239 -14.85 5.06 15.44
CA GLN A 239 -13.69 5.91 15.18
C GLN A 239 -14.10 7.30 14.71
N MET A 240 -15.19 7.41 13.94
CA MET A 240 -15.72 8.71 13.52
C MET A 240 -16.21 9.54 14.71
N LYS A 241 -16.87 8.91 15.69
CA LYS A 241 -17.27 9.58 16.94
C LYS A 241 -16.04 10.06 17.74
N GLU A 242 -15.03 9.20 17.89
CA GLU A 242 -13.78 9.54 18.58
C GLU A 242 -13.04 10.69 17.86
N LEU A 243 -12.96 10.63 16.53
CA LEU A 243 -12.30 11.67 15.73
C LEU A 243 -13.06 13.00 15.73
N SER A 244 -14.39 12.97 15.84
CA SER A 244 -15.20 14.19 15.94
C SER A 244 -14.98 14.96 17.24
N GLN A 245 -14.41 14.33 18.27
CA GLN A 245 -14.03 14.98 19.53
C GLN A 245 -12.62 15.60 19.46
N VAL A 246 -11.80 15.14 18.51
CA VAL A 246 -10.43 15.63 18.28
C VAL A 246 -10.51 16.66 17.15
N ASP A 247 -10.92 17.88 17.50
CA ASP A 247 -10.94 19.02 16.58
C ASP A 247 -9.60 19.12 15.83
N ASN A 248 -9.64 19.12 14.49
CA ASN A 248 -8.56 19.40 13.49
C ASN A 248 -8.28 18.31 12.43
N ILE A 249 -9.30 17.76 11.77
CA ILE A 249 -9.07 17.02 10.51
C ILE A 249 -9.06 18.02 9.33
N PRO A 250 -8.02 18.02 8.47
CA PRO A 250 -8.04 18.76 7.21
C PRO A 250 -9.27 18.43 6.34
N VAL A 251 -9.88 19.46 5.75
CA VAL A 251 -11.12 19.33 4.97
C VAL A 251 -10.92 18.42 3.75
N GLU A 252 -9.71 18.37 3.21
CA GLU A 252 -9.33 17.53 2.08
C GLU A 252 -9.38 16.04 2.44
N LEU A 253 -9.03 15.69 3.68
CA LEU A 253 -9.08 14.33 4.17
C LEU A 253 -10.51 13.92 4.52
N SER A 254 -11.28 14.82 5.17
CA SER A 254 -12.65 14.52 5.59
C SER A 254 -13.58 14.22 4.41
N ARG A 255 -13.42 14.91 3.28
CA ARG A 255 -14.18 14.63 2.03
C ARG A 255 -13.95 13.24 1.46
N ARG A 256 -12.84 12.59 1.82
CA ARG A 256 -12.47 11.26 1.34
C ARG A 256 -12.74 10.16 2.36
N MET A 257 -13.34 10.49 3.50
CA MET A 257 -13.71 9.52 4.52
C MET A 257 -15.02 8.82 4.15
N PHE A 258 -15.00 7.50 4.20
CA PHE A 258 -16.15 6.64 4.02
C PHE A 258 -16.38 5.84 5.30
N VAL A 259 -17.53 6.07 5.92
CA VAL A 259 -17.91 5.43 7.19
C VAL A 259 -18.50 4.06 6.90
N VAL A 260 -17.99 3.04 7.60
CA VAL A 260 -18.45 1.65 7.49
C VAL A 260 -18.75 1.06 8.87
N PRO A 261 -19.61 0.02 8.94
CA PRO A 261 -19.72 -0.82 10.12
C PRO A 261 -18.36 -1.41 10.52
N GLN A 262 -18.13 -1.56 11.84
CA GLN A 262 -16.85 -2.06 12.38
C GLN A 262 -16.47 -3.43 11.83
N GLU A 263 -17.44 -4.33 11.62
CA GLU A 263 -17.21 -5.67 11.06
C GLU A 263 -16.62 -5.63 9.64
N ILE A 264 -17.05 -4.66 8.83
CA ILE A 264 -16.55 -4.49 7.47
C ILE A 264 -15.11 -3.99 7.53
N LEU A 265 -14.84 -2.98 8.36
CA LEU A 265 -13.50 -2.47 8.57
C LEU A 265 -12.54 -3.60 9.01
N GLU A 266 -12.94 -4.40 10.00
CA GLU A 266 -12.12 -5.52 10.49
C GLU A 266 -11.90 -6.60 9.43
N ARG A 267 -12.90 -6.91 8.60
CA ARG A 267 -12.72 -7.83 7.46
C ARG A 267 -11.68 -7.31 6.46
N HIS A 268 -11.73 -6.02 6.14
CA HIS A 268 -10.77 -5.36 5.25
C HIS A 268 -9.36 -5.36 5.85
N LEU A 269 -9.22 -5.01 7.13
CA LEU A 269 -7.95 -5.05 7.86
C LEU A 269 -7.37 -6.46 7.94
N ASN A 270 -8.19 -7.46 8.26
CA ASN A 270 -7.77 -8.87 8.36
C ASN A 270 -7.33 -9.44 7.01
N SER A 271 -7.91 -8.95 5.91
CA SER A 271 -7.50 -9.31 4.55
C SER A 271 -6.26 -8.52 4.04
N LEU A 272 -5.75 -7.57 4.84
CA LEU A 272 -4.68 -6.65 4.45
C LEU A 272 -4.96 -5.97 3.11
N ASN A 273 -6.19 -5.45 2.95
CA ASN A 273 -6.63 -4.83 1.70
C ASN A 273 -5.97 -3.45 1.52
N ASP A 274 -5.25 -3.27 0.43
CA ASP A 274 -4.47 -2.08 0.05
C ASP A 274 -5.24 -1.11 -0.88
N SER A 275 -6.54 -1.33 -1.06
CA SER A 275 -7.40 -0.45 -1.86
C SER A 275 -7.86 0.80 -1.10
N TYR A 276 -7.73 0.79 0.22
CA TYR A 276 -8.20 1.85 1.13
C TYR A 276 -7.10 2.29 2.07
N VAL A 277 -7.24 3.50 2.59
CA VAL A 277 -6.44 4.00 3.72
C VAL A 277 -7.24 3.81 5.00
N TYR A 278 -6.59 3.44 6.09
CA TYR A 278 -7.25 3.20 7.38
C TYR A 278 -6.77 4.19 8.42
N LEU A 279 -7.61 4.48 9.41
CA LEU A 279 -7.19 5.22 10.60
C LEU A 279 -6.81 4.24 11.71
N MET A 280 -5.59 4.33 12.23
CA MET A 280 -5.09 3.39 13.22
C MET A 280 -4.06 3.99 14.17
N GLU A 281 -4.06 3.51 15.40
CA GLU A 281 -3.04 3.82 16.40
C GLU A 281 -1.76 2.99 16.21
N PRO A 282 -0.58 3.49 16.58
CA PRO A 282 0.69 2.76 16.51
C PRO A 282 0.67 1.37 17.16
N GLN A 283 0.00 1.24 18.31
CA GLN A 283 -0.09 0.00 19.06
C GLN A 283 -0.90 -1.05 18.27
N ARG A 284 -2.00 -0.64 17.64
CA ARG A 284 -2.79 -1.51 16.75
C ARG A 284 -2.05 -1.81 15.44
N PHE A 285 -1.26 -0.86 14.93
CA PHE A 285 -0.42 -1.10 13.75
C PHE A 285 0.71 -2.11 14.04
N ALA A 286 1.21 -2.21 15.27
CA ALA A 286 2.18 -3.24 15.65
C ALA A 286 1.62 -4.66 15.44
N GLN A 287 0.33 -4.87 15.73
CA GLN A 287 -0.38 -6.12 15.42
C GLN A 287 -0.41 -6.38 13.92
N MET A 288 -0.72 -5.36 13.11
CA MET A 288 -0.70 -5.47 11.65
C MET A 288 0.71 -5.77 11.12
N LYS A 289 1.75 -5.17 11.70
CA LYS A 289 3.16 -5.46 11.39
C LYS A 289 3.49 -6.93 11.63
N PHE A 290 2.99 -7.50 12.72
CA PHE A 290 3.11 -8.94 12.99
C PHE A 290 2.36 -9.80 11.96
N MET A 291 1.15 -9.39 11.54
CA MET A 291 0.39 -10.09 10.49
C MET A 291 1.15 -10.16 9.17
N GLN A 292 1.82 -9.08 8.78
CA GLN A 292 2.53 -8.97 7.51
C GLN A 292 4.03 -9.34 7.59
N GLN A 293 4.52 -9.84 8.73
CA GLN A 293 5.94 -10.13 8.95
C GLN A 293 6.50 -11.21 8.01
N ARG A 294 5.65 -12.12 7.50
CA ARG A 294 6.02 -13.18 6.55
C ARG A 294 5.99 -12.74 5.09
N LEU A 295 5.47 -11.54 4.80
CA LEU A 295 5.49 -10.99 3.45
C LEU A 295 6.88 -10.42 3.18
N ARG A 296 7.40 -10.67 1.97
CA ARG A 296 8.65 -10.05 1.52
C ARG A 296 8.54 -8.51 1.47
N ARG A 297 7.36 -8.01 1.09
CA ARG A 297 7.02 -6.59 1.13
C ARG A 297 5.72 -6.43 1.92
N PRO A 298 5.68 -5.56 2.95
CA PRO A 298 4.44 -5.26 3.64
C PRO A 298 3.44 -4.65 2.66
N LYS A 299 2.15 -4.94 2.83
CA LYS A 299 1.10 -4.32 2.01
C LYS A 299 0.74 -2.92 2.51
N LEU A 300 0.79 -2.74 3.82
CA LEU A 300 0.36 -1.53 4.50
C LEU A 300 1.51 -0.97 5.35
N LYS A 301 1.57 0.35 5.45
CA LYS A 301 2.51 1.07 6.31
C LYS A 301 1.81 2.20 7.03
N MET A 302 2.34 2.57 8.18
CA MET A 302 1.97 3.80 8.84
C MET A 302 2.49 4.98 8.03
N ALA A 303 1.63 5.98 7.82
CA ALA A 303 1.97 7.24 7.19
C ALA A 303 2.90 8.06 8.10
N PRO A 304 3.70 8.99 7.53
CA PRO A 304 4.54 9.87 8.32
C PRO A 304 3.70 10.87 9.13
N GLU A 305 4.37 11.58 10.05
CA GLU A 305 3.76 12.51 11.00
C GLU A 305 2.76 13.54 10.46
N PRO A 306 2.91 14.15 9.25
CA PRO A 306 1.92 15.11 8.74
C PRO A 306 0.54 14.49 8.48
N LEU A 307 0.44 13.16 8.48
CA LEU A 307 -0.81 12.41 8.30
C LEU A 307 -1.27 11.73 9.59
N CYS A 308 -0.78 12.20 10.73
CA CYS A 308 -1.21 11.79 12.06
C CYS A 308 -1.90 12.93 12.81
N THR A 309 -2.78 12.57 13.75
CA THR A 309 -3.38 13.51 14.69
C THR A 309 -2.38 13.95 15.77
N LEU A 310 -2.80 14.89 16.62
CA LEU A 310 -2.12 15.24 17.85
C LEU A 310 -1.99 14.02 18.78
N ASP A 311 -1.02 14.09 19.68
CA ASP A 311 -0.78 13.07 20.70
C ASP A 311 -1.93 13.03 21.72
N LEU A 312 -2.42 11.82 21.95
CA LEU A 312 -3.38 11.42 22.95
C LEU A 312 -2.66 10.59 24.00
N TYR A 313 -3.00 10.76 25.28
CA TYR A 313 -2.41 9.97 26.35
C TYR A 313 -3.41 8.94 26.83
N LEU A 314 -3.06 7.66 26.70
CA LEU A 314 -3.79 6.54 27.28
C LEU A 314 -3.28 6.30 28.70
N ARG A 315 -4.20 6.08 29.62
CA ARG A 315 -3.92 5.81 31.03
C ARG A 315 -4.59 4.50 31.44
N LEU A 316 -3.88 3.71 32.25
CA LEU A 316 -4.47 2.56 32.90
C LEU A 316 -5.40 3.05 34.02
N PRO A 317 -6.70 2.73 33.98
CA PRO A 317 -7.60 3.14 35.04
C PRO A 317 -7.35 2.29 36.29
N ILE A 318 -7.02 2.98 37.38
CA ILE A 318 -6.70 2.36 38.68
C ILE A 318 -7.47 3.08 39.77
N ARG A 319 -7.94 2.32 40.76
CA ARG A 319 -8.53 2.90 41.96
C ARG A 319 -7.49 3.68 42.77
N GLN A 320 -7.81 4.93 43.11
CA GLN A 320 -6.87 5.87 43.75
C GLN A 320 -6.45 5.45 45.17
N GLU A 321 -7.29 4.72 45.90
CA GLU A 321 -7.09 4.34 47.29
C GLU A 321 -6.24 3.06 47.46
N LEU A 322 -5.62 2.56 46.39
CA LEU A 322 -4.87 1.31 46.43
C LEU A 322 -3.49 1.50 47.09
N SER A 323 -3.27 0.80 48.20
CA SER A 323 -2.03 0.85 48.99
C SER A 323 -0.80 0.36 48.23
N PHE A 324 -0.98 -0.42 47.16
CA PHE A 324 0.08 -0.96 46.32
C PHE A 324 0.38 -0.13 45.06
N LEU A 325 -0.23 1.05 44.89
CA LEU A 325 0.00 1.90 43.71
C LEU A 325 1.48 2.25 43.50
N LEU A 326 2.19 2.62 44.58
CA LEU A 326 3.63 2.94 44.52
C LEU A 326 4.47 1.73 44.10
N VAL A 327 4.09 0.53 44.57
CA VAL A 327 4.78 -0.72 44.22
C VAL A 327 4.55 -1.04 42.75
N LEU A 328 3.33 -0.85 42.25
CA LEU A 328 3.01 -1.01 40.84
C LEU A 328 3.78 -0.03 39.97
N THR A 329 3.86 1.25 40.34
CA THR A 329 4.64 2.24 39.58
C THR A 329 6.10 1.81 39.42
N ARG A 330 6.73 1.37 40.51
CA ARG A 330 8.12 0.87 40.46
C ARG A 330 8.23 -0.39 39.61
N PHE A 331 7.32 -1.34 39.77
CA PHE A 331 7.32 -2.56 38.96
C PHE A 331 7.20 -2.27 37.45
N VAL A 332 6.31 -1.36 37.06
CA VAL A 332 6.14 -0.94 35.66
C VAL A 332 7.40 -0.25 35.13
N GLN A 333 8.04 0.59 35.94
CA GLN A 333 9.31 1.24 35.59
C GLN A 333 10.41 0.18 35.37
N ASP A 334 10.62 -0.71 36.33
CA ASP A 334 11.60 -1.79 36.26
C ASP A 334 11.35 -2.72 35.05
N ALA A 335 10.09 -3.05 34.77
CA ALA A 335 9.68 -3.86 33.62
C ALA A 335 9.92 -3.15 32.28
N THR A 336 9.75 -1.83 32.25
CA THR A 336 10.00 -1.02 31.06
C THR A 336 11.50 -0.87 30.80
N GLU A 337 12.29 -0.56 31.84
CA GLU A 337 13.74 -0.39 31.76
C GLU A 337 14.48 -1.69 31.42
N SER A 338 13.96 -2.84 31.87
CA SER A 338 14.51 -4.16 31.52
C SER A 338 14.09 -4.67 30.12
N GLY A 339 13.22 -3.94 29.41
CA GLY A 339 12.71 -4.36 28.11
C GLY A 339 11.68 -5.50 28.16
N LEU A 340 11.19 -5.87 29.34
CA LEU A 340 10.16 -6.91 29.49
C LEU A 340 8.87 -6.55 28.75
N ARG A 341 8.55 -5.25 28.66
CA ARG A 341 7.38 -4.75 27.95
C ARG A 341 7.34 -5.17 26.47
N GLU A 342 8.46 -5.04 25.76
CA GLU A 342 8.55 -5.45 24.35
C GLU A 342 8.41 -6.97 24.20
N LYS A 343 9.01 -7.73 25.11
CA LYS A 343 8.87 -9.19 25.16
C LYS A 343 7.42 -9.60 25.40
N TRP A 344 6.73 -8.98 26.36
CA TRP A 344 5.33 -9.26 26.66
C TRP A 344 4.41 -8.93 25.49
N MET A 345 4.68 -7.83 24.76
CA MET A 345 3.95 -7.51 23.53
C MET A 345 4.11 -8.62 22.47
N GLN A 346 5.34 -9.10 22.24
CA GLN A 346 5.59 -10.20 21.28
C GLN A 346 4.92 -11.51 21.73
N MET A 347 4.97 -11.83 23.02
CA MET A 347 4.27 -12.98 23.60
C MET A 347 2.75 -12.86 23.40
N GLY A 348 2.18 -11.66 23.60
CA GLY A 348 0.77 -11.38 23.35
C GLY A 348 0.38 -11.62 21.89
N PHE A 349 1.23 -11.27 20.92
CA PHE A 349 0.97 -11.56 19.50
C PHE A 349 0.99 -13.05 19.17
N GLU A 350 1.91 -13.81 19.76
CA GLU A 350 1.93 -15.26 19.58
C GLU A 350 0.73 -15.94 20.26
N GLN A 351 0.28 -15.45 21.42
CA GLN A 351 -0.96 -15.90 22.07
C GLN A 351 -2.18 -15.65 21.15
N LEU A 352 -2.32 -14.45 20.60
CA LEU A 352 -3.42 -14.11 19.68
C LEU A 352 -3.42 -14.97 18.40
N LYS A 353 -2.24 -15.39 17.95
CA LYS A 353 -2.10 -16.30 16.81
C LYS A 353 -2.48 -17.74 17.19
N GLN A 354 -2.10 -18.21 18.37
CA GLN A 354 -2.52 -19.52 18.90
C GLN A 354 -4.05 -19.59 19.10
N ALA A 355 -4.65 -18.48 19.54
CA ALA A 355 -6.09 -18.29 19.69
C ALA A 355 -6.87 -18.22 18.36
N ASN A 356 -6.20 -18.28 17.20
CA ASN A 356 -6.78 -18.03 15.87
C ASN A 356 -7.48 -16.66 15.71
N MET A 357 -7.25 -15.71 16.61
CA MET A 357 -7.79 -14.35 16.50
C MET A 357 -7.06 -13.52 15.45
N ILE A 358 -5.80 -13.86 15.17
CA ILE A 358 -5.00 -13.22 14.13
C ILE A 358 -4.41 -14.28 13.20
N ARG A 359 -4.45 -14.01 11.90
CA ARG A 359 -3.78 -14.84 10.88
C ARG A 359 -2.59 -14.09 10.30
N GLN A 360 -1.42 -14.73 10.33
CA GLN A 360 -0.27 -14.23 9.58
C GLN A 360 -0.52 -14.43 8.09
N ALA A 361 -0.09 -13.45 7.31
CA ALA A 361 -0.13 -13.54 5.86
C ALA A 361 0.70 -14.75 5.37
N PRO A 362 0.28 -15.39 4.26
CA PRO A 362 1.06 -16.48 3.68
C PRO A 362 2.44 -15.99 3.28
N TYR A 363 3.41 -16.89 3.27
CA TYR A 363 4.76 -16.58 2.78
C TYR A 363 4.68 -16.20 1.30
N ASP A 364 5.25 -15.04 0.95
CA ASP A 364 5.24 -14.53 -0.42
C ASP A 364 6.59 -14.78 -1.10
N PRO A 365 6.72 -15.83 -1.95
CA PRO A 365 7.95 -16.12 -2.66
C PRO A 365 8.24 -15.05 -3.73
N PRO A 366 9.50 -14.91 -4.21
CA PRO A 366 9.80 -14.03 -5.34
C PRO A 366 8.93 -14.40 -6.54
N SER A 367 8.01 -13.52 -6.92
CA SER A 367 7.07 -13.76 -8.00
C SER A 367 7.75 -13.65 -9.37
N LEU A 368 8.18 -14.79 -9.92
CA LEU A 368 8.42 -14.95 -11.35
C LEU A 368 7.08 -15.08 -12.06
N ARG A 369 6.30 -13.99 -12.10
CA ARG A 369 5.01 -14.00 -12.79
C ARG A 369 5.23 -13.68 -14.27
N GLY A 370 4.73 -14.56 -15.14
CA GLY A 370 4.69 -14.28 -16.58
C GLY A 370 3.83 -13.05 -16.88
N LEU A 371 4.20 -12.30 -17.93
CA LEU A 371 3.42 -11.17 -18.40
C LEU A 371 2.05 -11.65 -18.91
N SER A 372 0.98 -10.96 -18.51
CA SER A 372 -0.37 -11.27 -18.96
C SER A 372 -0.58 -10.79 -20.39
N LEU A 373 -1.48 -11.46 -21.13
CA LEU A 373 -1.91 -11.02 -22.47
C LEU A 373 -2.49 -9.60 -22.47
N SER A 374 -3.07 -9.16 -21.34
CA SER A 374 -3.59 -7.80 -21.17
C SER A 374 -2.52 -6.72 -21.35
N PHE A 375 -1.24 -7.02 -21.05
CA PHE A 375 -0.13 -6.10 -21.31
C PHE A 375 0.07 -5.82 -22.80
N PHE A 376 -0.12 -6.83 -23.66
CA PHE A 376 0.12 -6.73 -25.10
C PHE A 376 -1.07 -6.16 -25.90
N THR A 377 -2.22 -5.94 -25.26
CA THR A 377 -3.45 -5.48 -25.91
C THR A 377 -3.25 -4.19 -26.72
N PHE A 378 -2.56 -3.21 -26.15
CA PHE A 378 -2.26 -1.95 -26.83
C PHE A 378 -1.37 -2.15 -28.07
N GLY A 379 -0.37 -3.03 -27.97
CA GLY A 379 0.49 -3.39 -29.11
C GLY A 379 -0.31 -4.07 -30.23
N PHE A 380 -1.21 -5.00 -29.87
CA PHE A 380 -2.10 -5.64 -30.84
C PHE A 380 -3.07 -4.64 -31.49
N GLN A 381 -3.58 -3.65 -30.76
CA GLN A 381 -4.43 -2.59 -31.31
C GLN A 381 -3.69 -1.75 -32.35
N ILE A 382 -2.45 -1.32 -32.06
CA ILE A 382 -1.61 -0.58 -33.02
C ILE A 382 -1.31 -1.44 -34.26
N TYR A 383 -0.99 -2.72 -34.07
CA TYR A 383 -0.70 -3.63 -35.16
C TYR A 383 -1.93 -3.85 -36.06
N ALA A 384 -3.08 -4.14 -35.47
CA ALA A 384 -4.33 -4.37 -36.19
C ALA A 384 -4.77 -3.11 -36.97
N THR A 385 -4.69 -1.93 -36.34
CA THR A 385 -5.00 -0.66 -37.01
C THR A 385 -4.04 -0.37 -38.17
N GLY A 386 -2.74 -0.68 -38.01
CA GLY A 386 -1.75 -0.57 -39.09
C GLY A 386 -2.06 -1.46 -40.29
N ILE A 387 -2.47 -2.72 -40.06
CA ILE A 387 -2.87 -3.64 -41.14
C ILE A 387 -4.14 -3.15 -41.84
N ILE A 388 -5.15 -2.74 -41.07
CA ILE A 388 -6.41 -2.25 -41.66
C ILE A 388 -6.13 -1.02 -42.53
N LEU A 389 -5.30 -0.09 -42.05
CA LEU A 389 -4.92 1.10 -42.80
C LEU A 389 -4.16 0.75 -44.08
N SER A 390 -3.21 -0.19 -44.04
CA SER A 390 -2.47 -0.60 -45.23
C SER A 390 -3.36 -1.29 -46.26
N LEU A 391 -4.33 -2.10 -45.82
CA LEU A 391 -5.34 -2.70 -46.70
C LEU A 391 -6.21 -1.62 -47.36
N ILE A 392 -6.62 -0.59 -46.62
CA ILE A 392 -7.40 0.53 -47.17
C ILE A 392 -6.60 1.27 -48.24
N VAL A 393 -5.33 1.59 -47.97
CA VAL A 393 -4.45 2.26 -48.94
C VAL A 393 -4.28 1.42 -50.20
N MET A 394 -4.04 0.11 -50.05
CA MET A 394 -3.93 -0.82 -51.18
C MET A 394 -5.21 -0.85 -52.03
N LEU A 395 -6.39 -0.89 -51.39
CA LEU A 395 -7.67 -0.85 -52.11
C LEU A 395 -7.84 0.46 -52.88
N ILE A 396 -7.48 1.60 -52.27
CA ILE A 396 -7.52 2.91 -52.93
C ILE A 396 -6.58 2.94 -54.14
N GLU A 397 -5.35 2.43 -54.01
CA GLU A 397 -4.39 2.34 -55.12
C GLU A 397 -4.89 1.43 -56.25
N CYS A 398 -5.49 0.28 -55.92
CA CYS A 398 -6.09 -0.61 -56.91
C CYS A 398 -7.26 0.05 -57.65
N ILE A 399 -8.15 0.73 -56.92
CA ILE A 399 -9.28 1.46 -57.51
C ILE A 399 -8.74 2.57 -58.40
N TYR A 400 -7.85 3.42 -57.91
CA TYR A 400 -7.25 4.50 -58.68
C TYR A 400 -6.55 3.99 -59.95
N GLY A 401 -5.76 2.92 -59.84
CA GLY A 401 -5.11 2.28 -60.98
C GLY A 401 -6.09 1.72 -62.01
N TYR A 402 -7.19 1.11 -61.56
CA TYR A 402 -8.26 0.63 -62.44
C TYR A 402 -8.95 1.79 -63.18
N TRP A 403 -9.29 2.87 -62.47
CA TRP A 403 -9.89 4.07 -63.05
C TRP A 403 -8.97 4.73 -64.10
N LEU A 404 -7.68 4.87 -63.79
CA LEU A 404 -6.71 5.45 -64.71
C LEU A 404 -6.56 4.61 -65.99
N LYS A 405 -6.48 3.28 -65.86
CA LYS A 405 -6.40 2.35 -67.00
C LYS A 405 -7.67 2.39 -67.85
N ARG A 406 -8.85 2.46 -67.22
CA ARG A 406 -10.12 2.60 -67.92
C ARG A 406 -10.19 3.92 -68.70
N SER A 407 -9.83 5.04 -68.07
CA SER A 407 -9.79 6.36 -68.72
C SER A 407 -8.86 6.39 -69.94
N ASN A 408 -7.65 5.83 -69.84
CA ASN A 408 -6.73 5.74 -70.98
C ASN A 408 -7.26 4.86 -72.12
N ASN A 409 -8.00 3.79 -71.81
CA ASN A 409 -8.64 2.97 -72.85
C ASN A 409 -9.77 3.70 -73.58
N TYR A 410 -10.51 4.61 -72.94
CA TYR A 410 -11.52 5.43 -73.62
C TYR A 410 -10.90 6.47 -74.57
N ASN A 411 -9.78 7.09 -74.18
CA ASN A 411 -9.10 8.08 -75.05
C ASN A 411 -8.48 7.45 -76.30
N ASN A 412 -8.01 6.20 -76.23
CA ASN A 412 -7.46 5.51 -77.40
C ASN A 412 -8.54 5.02 -78.40
N VAL A 413 -9.81 4.92 -77.99
CA VAL A 413 -10.93 4.52 -78.87
C VAL A 413 -11.50 5.71 -79.67
N ILE A 414 -11.26 6.95 -79.22
CA ILE A 414 -11.75 8.18 -79.88
C ILE A 414 -10.77 8.67 -80.98
N ILE A 415 -9.56 8.09 -81.07
CA ILE A 415 -8.50 8.49 -82.01
C ILE A 415 -8.34 7.51 -83.20
N VAL A 416 -9.18 6.48 -83.32
CA VAL A 416 -9.15 5.52 -84.45
C VAL A 416 -10.23 5.83 -85.48
#